data_AF-A0A533SEB0-F1
#
_entry.id   AF-A0A533SEB0-F1
#
_cell.length_a   1.000
_cell.length_b   1.000
_cell.length_c   1.000
_cell.angle_alpha   90.00
_cell.angle_beta   90.00
_cell.angle_gamma   90.00
#
_symmetry.space_group_name_H-M   'P 1'
#
loop_
_entity.id
_entity.type
_entity.pdbx_description
1 polymer ?
#
loop_
_entity_poly.entity_id
_entity_poly.type
_entity_poly.pdbx_seq_one_letter_code
_entity_poly.pdbx_strand_id
1 'polypeptide(L)'
;MRNKFLGTGEPGYRPIRKFKIILNGLKYSVLHDASVAYKMVLSFVTMGISTYFEQWIDLMAIVIVTGLMLTAELFNSSIEAVCDFLVTEKNDKIAIIKDISAAATGIAILVWLLVMVFEYYHIYNKLIT
;
A
#
# COMPACT_ATOMS: atom_id res chain seq x y z
N MET A 1 21.52 -1.00 9.18
CA MET A 1 21.12 -2.34 9.66
C MET A 1 22.27 -3.27 9.32
N ARG A 2 22.63 -4.25 10.17
CA ARG A 2 23.64 -5.23 9.78
C ARG A 2 23.09 -6.06 8.63
N ASN A 3 23.64 -5.88 7.44
CA ASN A 3 23.34 -6.71 6.30
C ASN A 3 24.06 -8.05 6.52
N LYS A 4 23.30 -9.13 6.78
CA LYS A 4 23.88 -10.45 7.06
C LYS A 4 24.71 -10.98 5.88
N PHE A 5 24.39 -10.58 4.65
CA PHE A 5 25.11 -10.98 3.44
C PHE A 5 26.34 -10.12 3.16
N LEU A 6 26.26 -8.80 3.35
CA LEU A 6 27.35 -7.88 3.02
C LEU A 6 28.30 -7.56 4.19
N GLY A 7 28.01 -8.03 5.41
CA GLY A 7 28.84 -7.78 6.60
C GLY A 7 28.87 -6.31 7.06
N THR A 8 28.08 -5.44 6.44
CA THR A 8 28.07 -3.99 6.69
C THR A 8 26.95 -3.57 7.63
N GLY A 9 27.20 -2.55 8.48
CA GLY A 9 26.22 -1.91 9.35
C GLY A 9 26.49 -2.10 10.85
N GLU A 10 25.93 -1.21 11.68
CA GLU A 10 26.17 -1.23 13.13
C GLU A 10 25.60 -2.49 13.81
N PRO A 11 26.37 -3.14 14.71
CA PRO A 11 25.88 -4.27 15.51
C PRO A 11 24.85 -3.78 16.56
N GLY A 12 23.74 -4.51 16.68
CA GLY A 12 22.70 -4.29 17.71
C GLY A 12 21.26 -4.28 17.18
N TYR A 13 20.35 -4.93 17.90
CA TYR A 13 18.91 -4.87 17.61
C TYR A 13 18.31 -3.58 18.17
N ARG A 14 17.98 -2.62 17.29
CA ARG A 14 17.35 -1.34 17.66
C ARG A 14 15.92 -1.26 17.09
N PRO A 15 14.89 -1.76 17.80
CA PRO A 15 13.53 -1.86 17.27
C PRO A 15 12.91 -0.49 16.94
N ILE A 16 13.15 0.52 17.78
CA ILE A 16 12.65 1.89 17.57
C ILE A 16 13.19 2.48 16.25
N ARG A 17 14.47 2.23 15.93
CA ARG A 17 15.08 2.68 14.67
C ARG A 17 14.44 1.99 13.47
N LYS A 18 14.11 0.70 13.57
CA LYS A 18 13.41 -0.03 12.48
C LYS A 18 12.01 0.54 12.25
N PHE A 19 11.26 0.78 13.33
CA PHE A 19 9.92 1.36 13.22
C PHE A 19 9.94 2.74 12.57
N LYS A 20 10.90 3.60 12.97
CA LYS A 20 11.09 4.91 12.34
C LYS A 20 11.39 4.83 10.83
N ILE A 21 12.16 3.82 10.39
CA ILE A 21 12.45 3.61 8.96
C ILE A 21 11.17 3.22 8.21
N ILE A 22 10.36 2.32 8.76
CA ILE A 22 9.08 1.91 8.17
C ILE A 22 8.15 3.12 8.04
N LEU A 23 7.99 3.91 9.11
CA LEU A 23 7.15 5.10 9.11
C LEU A 23 7.63 6.16 8.11
N ASN A 24 8.93 6.36 7.98
CA ASN A 24 9.47 7.30 6.99
C ASN A 24 9.16 6.86 5.55
N GLY A 25 9.30 5.56 5.25
CA GLY A 25 8.95 5.03 3.92
C GLY A 25 7.46 5.17 3.62
N LEU A 26 6.61 4.82 4.60
CA LEU A 26 5.16 4.97 4.45
C LEU A 26 4.75 6.44 4.29
N LYS A 27 5.31 7.33 5.11
CA LYS A 27 5.06 8.77 5.02
C LYS A 27 5.48 9.34 3.67
N TYR A 28 6.60 8.88 3.11
CA TYR A 28 7.06 9.31 1.80
C TYR A 28 6.04 8.95 0.72
N SER A 29 5.61 7.70 0.65
CA SER A 29 4.63 7.24 -0.35
C SER A 29 3.27 7.92 -0.19
N VAL A 30 2.72 7.97 1.03
CA VAL A 30 1.38 8.54 1.28
C VAL A 30 1.34 10.06 1.04
N LEU A 31 2.41 10.80 1.33
CA LEU A 31 2.40 12.26 1.15
C LEU A 31 2.76 12.71 -0.27
N HIS A 32 3.53 11.93 -1.02
CA HIS A 32 3.92 12.29 -2.38
C HIS A 32 2.89 11.82 -3.42
N ASP A 33 2.14 10.77 -3.11
CA ASP A 33 1.10 10.26 -4.00
C ASP A 33 -0.30 10.48 -3.42
N ALA A 34 -0.99 11.50 -3.95
CA ALA A 34 -2.37 11.81 -3.59
C ALA A 34 -3.32 10.63 -3.86
N SER A 35 -2.99 9.77 -4.84
CA SER A 35 -3.78 8.58 -5.18
C SER A 35 -3.71 7.53 -4.06
N VAL A 36 -2.54 7.35 -3.43
CA VAL A 36 -2.38 6.47 -2.27
C VAL A 36 -3.07 7.09 -1.05
N ALA A 37 -2.92 8.40 -0.86
CA ALA A 37 -3.51 9.11 0.27
C ALA A 37 -5.03 8.94 0.37
N TYR A 38 -5.76 9.18 -0.73
CA TYR A 38 -7.23 9.08 -0.68
C TYR A 38 -7.69 7.64 -0.43
N LYS A 39 -7.03 6.62 -1.00
CA LYS A 39 -7.37 5.21 -0.78
C LYS A 39 -7.21 4.85 0.69
N MET A 40 -6.12 5.30 1.31
CA MET A 40 -5.87 5.11 2.74
C MET A 40 -6.94 5.78 3.60
N VAL A 41 -7.27 7.05 3.32
CA VAL A 41 -8.33 7.77 4.05
C VAL A 41 -9.67 7.05 3.91
N LEU A 42 -10.03 6.63 2.70
CA LEU A 42 -11.27 5.92 2.42
C LEU A 42 -11.34 4.60 3.21
N SER A 43 -10.27 3.79 3.16
CA SER A 43 -10.18 2.55 3.94
C SER A 43 -10.36 2.80 5.44
N PHE A 44 -9.68 3.79 6.01
CA PHE A 44 -9.80 4.07 7.45
C PHE A 44 -11.20 4.54 7.85
N VAL A 45 -11.85 5.36 7.02
CA VAL A 45 -13.23 5.79 7.24
C VAL A 45 -14.17 4.58 7.22
N THR A 46 -14.06 3.72 6.20
CA THR A 46 -14.91 2.53 6.09
C THR A 46 -14.68 1.56 7.26
N MET A 47 -13.43 1.34 7.67
CA MET A 47 -13.12 0.53 8.87
C MET A 47 -13.78 1.09 10.14
N GLY A 48 -13.79 2.41 10.32
CA GLY A 48 -14.49 3.04 11.44
C GLY A 48 -15.99 2.78 11.42
N ILE A 49 -16.61 2.84 10.23
CA ILE A 49 -18.03 2.55 10.05
C ILE A 49 -18.33 1.06 10.28
N SER A 50 -17.55 0.14 9.69
CA SER A 50 -17.72 -1.31 9.91
C SER A 50 -17.57 -1.70 11.38
N THR A 51 -16.67 -1.03 12.12
CA THR A 51 -16.53 -1.23 13.57
C THR A 51 -17.79 -0.80 14.32
N TYR A 52 -18.38 0.34 13.94
CA TYR A 52 -19.62 0.84 14.54
C TYR A 52 -20.80 -0.13 14.35
N PHE A 53 -20.85 -0.83 13.22
CA PHE A 53 -21.87 -1.85 12.94
C PHE A 53 -21.50 -3.27 13.41
N GLU A 54 -20.41 -3.45 14.17
CA GLU A 54 -19.91 -4.75 14.66
C GLU A 54 -19.63 -5.78 13.53
N GLN A 55 -19.22 -5.30 12.37
CA GLN A 55 -18.95 -6.11 11.18
C GLN A 55 -17.49 -6.58 11.13
N TRP A 56 -17.17 -7.59 11.95
CA TRP A 56 -15.79 -8.05 12.11
C TRP A 56 -15.20 -8.72 10.86
N ILE A 57 -16.00 -9.43 10.06
CA ILE A 57 -15.54 -10.09 8.82
C ILE A 57 -15.17 -9.03 7.79
N ASP A 58 -16.05 -8.06 7.58
CA ASP A 58 -15.90 -6.92 6.68
C ASP A 58 -14.67 -6.08 7.05
N LEU A 59 -14.48 -5.81 8.35
CA LEU A 59 -13.30 -5.11 8.85
C LEU A 59 -12.01 -5.86 8.51
N MET A 60 -11.97 -7.18 8.69
CA MET A 60 -10.80 -7.99 8.36
C MET A 60 -10.53 -7.99 6.85
N ALA A 61 -11.59 -8.07 6.02
CA ALA A 61 -11.47 -7.97 4.58
C ALA A 61 -10.87 -6.62 4.17
N ILE A 62 -11.37 -5.50 4.70
CA ILE A 62 -10.86 -4.15 4.42
C ILE A 62 -9.39 -4.03 4.82
N VAL A 63 -9.00 -4.53 6.00
CA VAL A 63 -7.60 -4.51 6.46
C VAL A 63 -6.70 -5.25 5.48
N ILE A 64 -7.08 -6.46 5.05
CA ILE A 64 -6.29 -7.30 4.16
C ILE A 64 -6.13 -6.64 2.79
N VAL A 65 -7.22 -6.21 2.16
CA VAL A 65 -7.16 -5.63 0.82
C VAL A 65 -6.49 -4.26 0.79
N THR A 66 -6.67 -3.45 1.85
CA THR A 66 -5.94 -2.18 2.00
C THR A 66 -4.45 -2.41 2.17
N GLY A 67 -4.06 -3.39 2.99
CA GLY A 67 -2.66 -3.77 3.17
C GLY A 67 -2.01 -4.27 1.87
N LEU A 68 -2.73 -5.08 1.10
CA LEU A 68 -2.28 -5.58 -0.20
C LEU A 68 -2.11 -4.44 -1.21
N MET A 69 -3.13 -3.59 -1.35
CA MET A 69 -3.10 -2.44 -2.25
C MET A 69 -1.96 -1.48 -1.91
N LEU A 70 -1.79 -1.13 -0.63
CA LEU A 70 -0.69 -0.26 -0.18
C LEU A 70 0.68 -0.90 -0.44
N THR A 71 0.82 -2.21 -0.22
CA THR A 71 2.08 -2.92 -0.49
C THR A 71 2.43 -2.88 -1.98
N ALA A 72 1.43 -3.07 -2.86
CA ALA A 72 1.64 -3.00 -4.31
C ALA A 72 2.06 -1.59 -4.75
N GLU A 73 1.40 -0.54 -4.24
CA GLU A 73 1.76 0.86 -4.50
C GLU A 73 3.20 1.20 -4.06
N LEU A 74 3.59 0.74 -2.87
CA LEU A 74 4.94 0.92 -2.34
C LEU A 74 5.99 0.21 -3.21
N PHE A 75 5.70 -1.00 -3.68
CA PHE A 75 6.59 -1.70 -4.60
C PHE A 75 6.66 -1.02 -5.96
N ASN A 76 5.54 -0.55 -6.50
CA ASN A 76 5.55 0.18 -7.76
C ASN A 76 6.41 1.43 -7.70
N SER A 77 6.19 2.26 -6.68
CA SER A 77 6.98 3.47 -6.44
C SER A 77 8.48 3.15 -6.26
N SER A 78 8.79 2.04 -5.57
CA SER A 78 10.18 1.62 -5.35
C SER A 78 10.86 1.15 -6.64
N ILE A 79 10.15 0.38 -7.47
CA ILE A 79 10.65 -0.11 -8.76
C ILE A 79 10.86 1.05 -9.71
N GLU A 80 9.88 1.95 -9.83
CA GLU A 80 10.00 3.17 -10.63
C GLU A 80 11.20 4.00 -10.23
N ALA A 81 11.37 4.28 -8.93
CA ALA A 81 12.49 5.07 -8.41
C ALA A 81 13.85 4.41 -8.69
N VAL A 82 13.95 3.07 -8.58
CA VAL A 82 15.18 2.34 -8.93
C VAL A 82 15.46 2.44 -10.44
N CYS A 83 14.44 2.27 -11.28
CA CYS A 83 14.59 2.40 -12.72
C CYS A 83 15.03 3.81 -13.14
N ASP A 84 14.41 4.85 -12.56
CA ASP A 84 14.75 6.25 -12.82
C ASP A 84 16.15 6.63 -12.32
N PHE A 85 16.59 6.00 -11.23
CA PHE A 85 17.95 6.19 -10.73
C PHE A 85 19.01 5.52 -11.62
N LEU A 86 18.70 4.35 -12.21
CA LEU A 86 19.67 3.56 -12.97
C LEU A 86 19.88 4.04 -14.40
N VAL A 87 18.83 4.52 -15.07
CA VAL A 87 18.91 4.92 -16.48
C VAL A 87 18.15 6.23 -16.69
N THR A 88 18.90 7.26 -17.09
CA THR A 88 18.37 8.60 -17.37
C THR A 88 17.87 8.77 -18.80
N GLU A 89 18.30 7.92 -19.73
CA GLU A 89 17.83 7.92 -21.12
C GLU A 89 16.65 6.96 -21.33
N LYS A 90 15.79 7.27 -22.30
CA LYS A 90 14.58 6.47 -22.56
C LYS A 90 14.98 5.08 -23.08
N ASN A 91 14.57 4.02 -22.38
CA ASN A 91 14.87 2.63 -22.73
C ASN A 91 13.58 1.79 -22.73
N ASP A 92 13.28 1.15 -23.86
CA ASP A 92 12.05 0.38 -24.05
C ASP A 92 11.91 -0.78 -23.06
N LYS A 93 13.03 -1.39 -22.64
CA LYS A 93 12.99 -2.48 -21.64
C LYS A 93 12.57 -1.97 -20.27
N ILE A 94 12.98 -0.76 -19.91
CA ILE A 94 12.61 -0.14 -18.63
C ILE A 94 11.13 0.27 -18.66
N ALA A 95 10.64 0.75 -19.80
CA ALA A 95 9.22 1.01 -19.98
C ALA A 95 8.39 -0.25 -19.69
N ILE A 96 8.75 -1.40 -20.28
CA ILE A 96 8.05 -2.67 -20.03
C ILE A 96 8.08 -3.08 -18.54
N ILE A 97 9.21 -2.90 -17.85
CA ILE A 97 9.32 -3.22 -16.42
C ILE A 97 8.37 -2.35 -15.59
N LYS A 98 8.32 -1.05 -15.88
CA LYS A 98 7.40 -0.11 -15.21
C LYS A 98 5.94 -0.46 -15.51
N ASP A 99 5.63 -0.82 -16.75
CA ASP A 99 4.27 -1.21 -17.15
C ASP A 99 3.80 -2.46 -16.40
N ILE A 100 4.66 -3.47 -16.25
CA ILE A 100 4.35 -4.68 -15.48
C ILE A 100 4.11 -4.35 -14.00
N SER A 101 4.96 -3.49 -13.44
CA SER A 101 4.84 -3.03 -12.05
C SER A 101 3.53 -2.26 -11.82
N ALA A 102 3.21 -1.32 -12.71
CA ALA A 102 1.96 -0.56 -12.67
C ALA A 102 0.73 -1.47 -12.84
N ALA A 103 0.81 -2.49 -13.71
CA ALA A 103 -0.26 -3.46 -13.90
C ALA A 103 -0.52 -4.29 -12.62
N ALA A 104 0.54 -4.73 -11.92
CA ALA A 104 0.41 -5.44 -10.65
C ALA A 104 -0.30 -4.59 -9.59
N THR A 105 0.06 -3.31 -9.50
CA THR A 105 -0.63 -2.35 -8.62
C THR A 105 -2.08 -2.13 -9.04
N GLY A 106 -2.36 -2.01 -10.34
CA GLY A 106 -3.71 -1.90 -10.87
C GLY A 106 -4.62 -3.08 -10.47
N ILE A 107 -4.09 -4.31 -10.50
CA ILE A 107 -4.82 -5.50 -10.03
C ILE A 107 -5.13 -5.40 -8.54
N ALA A 108 -4.15 -5.00 -7.71
CA ALA A 108 -4.37 -4.85 -6.27
C ALA A 108 -5.41 -3.76 -5.95
N ILE A 109 -5.39 -2.64 -6.67
CA ILE A 109 -6.40 -1.57 -6.57
C ILE A 109 -7.78 -2.09 -6.98
N LEU A 110 -7.87 -2.88 -8.05
CA LEU A 110 -9.15 -3.43 -8.50
C LEU A 110 -9.78 -4.34 -7.44
N VAL A 111 -8.99 -5.22 -6.81
CA VAL A 111 -9.47 -6.08 -5.71
C VAL A 111 -9.93 -5.24 -4.53
N TRP A 112 -9.14 -4.23 -4.13
CA TRP A 112 -9.51 -3.29 -3.08
C TRP A 112 -10.83 -2.57 -3.41
N LEU A 113 -10.98 -2.06 -4.62
CA LEU A 113 -12.17 -1.34 -5.08
C LEU A 113 -13.42 -2.24 -5.00
N LEU A 114 -13.32 -3.49 -5.47
CA LEU A 114 -14.44 -4.43 -5.40
C LEU A 114 -14.90 -4.66 -3.96
N VAL A 115 -13.98 -4.92 -3.04
CA VAL A 115 -14.31 -5.09 -1.61
C VAL A 115 -14.97 -3.82 -1.07
N MET A 116 -14.40 -2.64 -1.32
CA MET A 116 -14.99 -1.38 -0.84
C MET A 116 -16.42 -1.18 -1.37
N VAL A 117 -16.70 -1.52 -2.63
CA VAL A 117 -18.05 -1.45 -3.21
C VAL A 117 -19.01 -2.42 -2.51
N PHE A 118 -18.59 -3.66 -2.27
CA PHE A 118 -19.41 -4.64 -1.55
C PHE A 118 -19.69 -4.18 -0.12
N GLU A 119 -18.70 -3.62 0.57
CA GLU A 119 -18.86 -3.11 1.92
C GLU A 119 -19.82 -1.92 1.99
N TYR A 120 -19.71 -0.97 1.07
CA TYR A 120 -20.65 0.14 1.01
C TYR A 120 -22.09 -0.33 0.73
N TYR A 121 -22.28 -1.33 -0.12
CA TYR A 121 -23.58 -1.93 -0.36
C TYR A 121 -24.13 -2.60 0.91
N HIS A 122 -23.29 -3.33 1.64
CA HIS A 122 -23.69 -4.02 2.87
C HIS A 122 -24.06 -3.02 3.99
N ILE A 123 -23.24 -1.98 4.19
CA ILE A 123 -23.51 -0.88 5.13
C ILE A 123 -24.81 -0.15 4.77
N TYR A 124 -25.05 0.15 3.48
CA TYR A 124 -26.25 0.83 3.01
C TYR A 124 -27.53 0.05 3.35
N ASN A 125 -27.54 -1.26 3.11
CA ASN A 125 -28.69 -2.10 3.44
C ASN A 125 -28.99 -2.13 4.95
N LYS A 126 -27.94 -2.11 5.77
CA LYS A 126 -28.06 -2.08 7.23
C LYS A 126 -28.52 -0.72 7.78
N LEU A 127 -28.28 0.36 7.05
CA LEU A 127 -28.75 1.70 7.42
C LEU A 127 -30.26 1.88 7.21
N ILE A 128 -30.83 1.15 6.23
CA ILE A 128 -32.23 1.27 5.81
C ILE A 128 -33.15 0.25 6.52
N THR A 129 -32.57 -0.77 7.15
CA THR A 129 -33.29 -1.80 7.91
C THR A 129 -33.29 -1.49 9.40
#